data_AF-A0A9E1S424-F1
#
_entry.id   AF-A0A9E1S424-F1
#
_cell.length_a   1.000
_cell.length_b   1.000
_cell.length_c   1.000
_cell.angle_alpha   90.00
_cell.angle_beta   90.00
_cell.angle_gamma   90.00
#
_symmetry.space_group_name_H-M   'P 1'
#
loop_
_entity.id
_entity.type
_entity.pdbx_description
1 polymer ?
#
loop_
_entity_poly.entity_id
_entity_poly.type
_entity_poly.pdbx_seq_one_letter_code
_entity_poly.pdbx_strand_id
1 'polypeptide(L)'
;MPALGEIATALDLELRGDPARPIDALAPLEKASPKHLTFVSEKRHLSKLSLTQAGAVILHPDWVGQWPGCALITETPYVAYAKATEIFDNHPHASGIVHDRAVVSDTAQLGVAVTIDAGAHVEENVSLGDRVWIGAGAFVGQGAQI
;
A
#
# COMPACT_ATOMS: atom_id res chain seq x y z
N MET A 1 -10.95 5.43 -8.15
CA MET A 1 -11.51 5.44 -6.78
C MET A 1 -12.32 4.17 -6.64
N PRO A 2 -11.81 3.15 -5.94
CA PRO A 2 -12.55 1.90 -5.77
C PRO A 2 -13.84 2.11 -4.97
N ALA A 3 -14.86 1.33 -5.30
CA ALA A 3 -16.06 1.24 -4.48
C ALA A 3 -15.78 0.36 -3.25
N LEU A 4 -16.44 0.64 -2.13
CA LEU A 4 -16.22 -0.10 -0.88
C LEU A 4 -16.47 -1.62 -1.04
N GLY A 5 -17.42 -2.03 -1.88
CA GLY A 5 -17.65 -3.44 -2.20
C GLY A 5 -16.49 -4.11 -2.95
N GLU A 6 -15.77 -3.37 -3.79
CA GLU A 6 -14.57 -3.87 -4.48
C GLU A 6 -13.45 -4.11 -3.47
N ILE A 7 -13.28 -3.19 -2.52
CA ILE A 7 -12.30 -3.33 -1.43
C ILE A 7 -12.67 -4.53 -0.55
N ALA A 8 -13.94 -4.68 -0.20
CA ALA A 8 -14.43 -5.82 0.58
C ALA A 8 -14.11 -7.16 -0.11
N THR A 9 -14.35 -7.23 -1.42
CA THR A 9 -14.08 -8.43 -2.23
C THR A 9 -12.57 -8.70 -2.33
N ALA A 10 -11.76 -7.67 -2.58
CA ALA A 10 -10.31 -7.79 -2.69
C ALA A 10 -9.65 -8.26 -1.38
N LEU A 11 -10.22 -7.87 -0.23
CA LEU A 11 -9.72 -8.23 1.09
C LEU A 11 -10.40 -9.49 1.68
N ASP A 12 -11.39 -10.06 0.99
CA ASP A 12 -12.24 -11.16 1.47
C ASP A 12 -12.89 -10.85 2.83
N LEU A 13 -13.53 -9.68 2.92
CA LEU A 13 -14.15 -9.17 4.15
C LEU A 13 -15.66 -9.03 4.02
N GLU A 14 -16.36 -9.27 5.13
CA GLU A 14 -17.77 -8.95 5.23
C GLU A 14 -17.98 -7.44 5.23
N LEU A 15 -18.86 -6.97 4.35
CA LEU A 15 -19.26 -5.58 4.23
C LEU A 15 -20.62 -5.34 4.91
N ARG A 16 -20.67 -4.32 5.76
CA ARG A 16 -21.92 -3.74 6.27
C ARG A 16 -22.08 -2.30 5.77
N GLY A 17 -23.23 -1.99 5.16
CA GLY A 17 -23.56 -0.65 4.67
C GLY A 17 -23.61 -0.57 3.14
N ASP A 18 -23.36 0.61 2.58
CA ASP A 18 -23.44 0.86 1.14
C ASP A 18 -22.19 0.37 0.39
N PRO A 19 -22.29 -0.65 -0.49
CA PRO A 19 -21.17 -1.12 -1.31
C PRO A 19 -20.70 -0.11 -2.37
N ALA A 20 -21.58 0.82 -2.78
CA ALA A 20 -21.26 1.82 -3.78
C ALA A 20 -20.51 3.03 -3.20
N ARG A 21 -20.27 3.07 -1.89
CA ARG A 21 -19.51 4.13 -1.22
C ARG A 21 -18.13 4.27 -1.86
N PRO A 22 -17.77 5.43 -2.43
CA PRO A 22 -16.43 5.65 -2.98
C PRO A 22 -15.42 5.85 -1.85
N ILE A 23 -14.27 5.19 -1.96
CA ILE A 23 -13.13 5.37 -1.06
C ILE A 23 -11.90 5.76 -1.88
N ASP A 24 -11.25 6.85 -1.48
CA ASP A 24 -10.17 7.48 -2.23
C ASP A 24 -8.80 7.14 -1.66
N ALA A 25 -8.71 6.96 -0.36
CA ALA A 25 -7.45 6.73 0.34
C ALA A 25 -7.65 6.09 1.72
N LEU A 26 -6.55 5.66 2.32
CA LEU A 26 -6.49 5.30 3.72
C LEU A 26 -6.14 6.52 4.58
N ALA A 27 -6.70 6.59 5.78
CA ALA A 27 -6.31 7.63 6.73
C ALA A 27 -6.39 7.16 8.19
N PRO A 28 -5.53 7.70 9.07
CA PRO A 28 -5.69 7.55 10.51
C PRO A 28 -7.04 8.07 10.97
N LEU A 29 -7.58 7.45 12.01
CA LEU A 29 -8.95 7.66 12.46
C LEU A 29 -9.24 9.13 12.84
N GLU A 30 -8.24 9.86 13.34
CA GLU A 30 -8.32 11.29 13.70
C GLU A 30 -8.33 12.25 12.50
N LYS A 31 -7.82 11.80 11.34
CA LYS A 31 -7.71 12.60 10.11
C LYS A 31 -8.61 12.09 8.99
N ALA A 32 -9.40 11.04 9.27
CA ALA A 32 -10.25 10.42 8.27
C ALA A 32 -11.40 11.34 7.86
N SER A 33 -11.64 11.40 6.56
CA SER A 33 -12.75 12.12 5.94
C SER A 33 -13.75 11.13 5.36
N PRO A 34 -14.92 11.58 4.86
CA PRO A 34 -15.93 10.68 4.28
C PRO A 34 -15.45 9.89 3.06
N LYS A 35 -14.28 10.22 2.52
CA LYS A 35 -13.63 9.56 1.39
C LYS A 35 -12.55 8.55 1.84
N HIS A 36 -12.29 8.44 3.13
CA HIS A 36 -11.22 7.61 3.66
C HIS A 36 -11.73 6.32 4.29
N LEU A 37 -10.95 5.25 4.14
CA LEU A 37 -11.06 4.01 4.91
C LEU A 37 -10.06 4.07 6.07
N THR A 38 -10.53 3.76 7.27
CA THR A 38 -9.71 3.68 8.49
C THR A 38 -9.95 2.36 9.21
N PHE A 39 -9.29 2.13 10.35
CA PHE A 39 -9.48 0.92 11.13
C PHE A 39 -9.46 1.19 12.64
N VAL A 40 -10.04 0.26 13.39
CA VAL A 40 -9.84 0.15 14.84
C VAL A 40 -9.50 -1.29 15.18
N SER A 41 -8.31 -1.50 15.74
CA SER A 41 -7.83 -2.81 16.22
C SER A 41 -7.78 -2.91 17.74
N GLU A 42 -7.91 -1.81 18.46
CA GLU A 42 -7.73 -1.77 19.92
C GLU A 42 -8.90 -1.09 20.63
N LYS A 43 -9.34 -1.70 21.74
CA LYS A 43 -10.48 -1.21 22.54
C LYS A 43 -10.31 0.24 23.01
N ARG A 44 -9.08 0.68 23.31
CA ARG A 44 -8.78 2.06 23.74
C ARG A 44 -9.10 3.13 22.69
N HIS A 45 -9.19 2.74 21.42
CA HIS A 45 -9.49 3.64 20.31
C HIS A 45 -10.98 3.67 19.93
N LEU A 46 -11.82 2.84 20.56
CA LEU A 46 -13.26 2.83 20.31
C LEU A 46 -13.95 4.15 20.65
N SER A 47 -13.49 4.86 21.68
CA SER A 47 -14.02 6.20 22.01
C SER A 47 -13.81 7.21 20.87
N LYS A 48 -12.80 7.00 20.02
CA LYS A 48 -12.54 7.84 18.87
C LYS A 48 -13.43 7.50 17.67
N LEU A 49 -14.01 6.29 17.64
CA LEU A 49 -14.94 5.85 16.59
C LEU A 49 -16.15 6.79 16.47
N SER A 50 -16.59 7.38 17.58
CA SER A 50 -17.67 8.38 17.60
C SER A 50 -17.28 9.73 17.01
N LEU A 51 -15.98 10.03 16.95
CA LEU A 51 -15.42 11.32 16.52
C LEU A 51 -14.95 11.30 15.06
N THR A 52 -14.73 10.12 14.49
CA THR A 52 -14.20 10.01 13.12
C THR A 52 -15.26 10.39 12.09
N GLN A 53 -14.80 11.00 10.98
CA GLN A 53 -15.62 11.31 9.82
C GLN A 53 -15.36 10.34 8.66
N ALA A 54 -14.75 9.17 8.94
CA ALA A 54 -14.40 8.18 7.94
C ALA A 54 -15.60 7.73 7.09
N GLY A 55 -15.37 7.48 5.80
CA GLY A 55 -16.37 6.89 4.90
C GLY A 55 -16.68 5.44 5.25
N ALA A 56 -15.65 4.70 5.68
CA ALA A 56 -15.78 3.33 6.16
C ALA A 56 -14.72 3.03 7.22
N VAL A 57 -15.01 2.05 8.09
CA VAL A 57 -14.10 1.60 9.14
C VAL A 57 -13.94 0.09 9.13
N ILE A 58 -12.71 -0.40 9.21
CA ILE A 58 -12.41 -1.81 9.44
C ILE A 58 -12.50 -2.09 10.95
N LEU A 59 -13.35 -3.03 11.36
CA LEU A 59 -13.70 -3.28 12.76
C LEU A 59 -13.74 -4.77 13.09
N HIS A 60 -13.49 -5.08 14.37
CA HIS A 60 -13.78 -6.38 14.94
C HIS A 60 -15.31 -6.62 15.02
N PRO A 61 -15.82 -7.84 14.78
CA PRO A 61 -17.25 -8.17 14.90
C PRO A 61 -17.92 -7.62 16.16
N ASP A 62 -17.24 -7.73 17.31
CA ASP A 62 -17.72 -7.24 18.62
C ASP A 62 -17.99 -5.73 18.68
N TRP A 63 -17.41 -4.94 17.78
CA TRP A 63 -17.48 -3.48 17.79
C TRP A 63 -18.36 -2.91 16.68
N VAL A 64 -18.92 -3.78 15.83
CA VAL A 64 -19.80 -3.41 14.73
C VAL A 64 -21.01 -2.61 15.23
N GLY A 65 -21.53 -2.92 16.43
CA GLY A 65 -22.64 -2.18 17.05
C GLY A 65 -22.30 -0.74 17.48
N GLN A 66 -21.02 -0.38 17.55
CA GLN A 66 -20.56 0.95 18.00
C GLN A 66 -20.35 1.94 16.83
N TRP A 67 -20.51 1.47 15.58
CA TRP A 67 -20.38 2.29 14.39
C TRP A 67 -21.65 2.21 13.53
N PRO A 68 -22.32 3.35 13.26
CA PRO A 68 -23.53 3.37 12.43
C PRO A 68 -23.24 3.45 10.92
N GLY A 69 -22.00 3.75 10.53
CA GLY A 69 -21.61 3.91 9.13
C GLY A 69 -21.22 2.60 8.43
N CYS A 70 -20.62 2.72 7.25
CA CYS A 70 -20.12 1.57 6.51
C CYS A 70 -18.93 0.92 7.23
N ALA A 71 -18.89 -0.41 7.28
CA ALA A 71 -17.84 -1.16 7.94
C ALA A 71 -17.39 -2.37 7.14
N LEU A 72 -16.09 -2.68 7.23
CA LEU A 72 -15.52 -3.97 6.84
C LEU A 72 -15.20 -4.76 8.11
N ILE A 73 -15.66 -6.00 8.18
CA ILE A 73 -15.67 -6.77 9.43
C ILE A 73 -14.61 -7.87 9.36
N THR A 74 -13.76 -7.95 10.37
CA THR A 74 -12.69 -8.96 10.47
C THR A 74 -12.20 -9.13 11.90
N GLU A 75 -11.77 -10.33 12.27
CA GLU A 75 -11.10 -10.58 13.56
C GLU A 75 -9.72 -9.91 13.65
N THR A 76 -9.12 -9.54 12.51
CA THR A 76 -7.79 -8.94 12.44
C THR A 76 -7.80 -7.57 11.73
N PRO A 77 -8.39 -6.50 12.31
CA PRO A 77 -8.52 -5.20 11.63
C PRO A 77 -7.20 -4.58 11.18
N TYR A 78 -6.13 -4.76 11.95
CA TYR A 78 -4.80 -4.25 11.60
C TYR A 78 -4.23 -4.92 10.35
N VAL A 79 -4.39 -6.24 10.23
CA VAL A 79 -3.93 -7.02 9.07
C VAL A 79 -4.73 -6.65 7.83
N ALA A 80 -6.04 -6.52 7.95
CA ALA A 80 -6.90 -6.07 6.86
C ALA A 80 -6.54 -4.65 6.40
N TYR A 81 -6.25 -3.74 7.33
CA TYR A 81 -5.78 -2.40 6.99
C TYR A 81 -4.42 -2.42 6.27
N ALA A 82 -3.48 -3.24 6.74
CA ALA A 82 -2.19 -3.42 6.06
C ALA A 82 -2.37 -3.93 4.62
N LYS A 83 -3.21 -4.96 4.41
CA LYS A 83 -3.54 -5.43 3.05
C LYS A 83 -4.24 -4.35 2.22
N ALA A 84 -5.10 -3.53 2.84
CA ALA A 84 -5.71 -2.41 2.15
C ALA A 84 -4.68 -1.39 1.67
N THR A 85 -3.53 -1.24 2.35
CA THR A 85 -2.48 -0.30 1.89
C THR A 85 -1.96 -0.66 0.50
N GLU A 86 -1.93 -1.93 0.13
CA GLU A 86 -1.52 -2.40 -1.20
C GLU A 86 -2.51 -1.97 -2.30
N ILE A 87 -3.82 -1.90 -1.98
CA ILE A 87 -4.87 -1.47 -2.92
C ILE A 87 -4.76 0.03 -3.21
N PHE A 88 -4.35 0.80 -2.20
CA PHE A 88 -4.14 2.25 -2.28
C PHE A 88 -2.67 2.61 -2.47
N ASP A 89 -1.83 1.64 -2.84
CA ASP A 89 -0.42 1.89 -3.09
C ASP A 89 -0.28 2.54 -4.47
N ASN A 90 0.08 3.83 -4.45
CA ASN A 90 0.28 4.64 -5.64
C ASN A 90 1.75 4.67 -6.07
N HIS A 91 2.63 3.93 -5.39
CA HIS A 91 4.03 3.89 -5.78
C HIS A 91 4.15 3.32 -7.20
N PRO A 92 5.03 3.89 -8.04
CA PRO A 92 5.31 3.30 -9.34
C PRO A 92 5.74 1.86 -9.12
N HIS A 93 5.15 0.92 -9.85
CA HIS A 93 5.63 -0.45 -9.81
C HIS A 93 6.97 -0.52 -10.51
N ALA A 94 7.88 -1.33 -9.97
CA ALA A 94 9.12 -1.69 -10.64
C ALA A 94 8.79 -2.19 -12.05
N SER A 95 9.26 -1.48 -13.08
CA SER A 95 8.96 -1.78 -14.47
C SER A 95 9.62 -3.08 -14.94
N GLY A 96 10.65 -3.53 -14.22
CA GLY A 96 11.55 -4.59 -14.65
C GLY A 96 12.38 -4.21 -15.87
N ILE A 97 12.50 -2.91 -16.16
CA ILE A 97 13.16 -2.37 -17.34
C ILE A 97 14.34 -1.50 -16.90
N VAL A 98 15.45 -1.63 -17.63
CA VAL A 98 16.58 -0.69 -17.57
C VAL A 98 16.29 0.45 -18.53
N HIS A 99 16.23 1.68 -18.03
CA HIS A 99 15.99 2.86 -18.85
C HIS A 99 17.19 3.16 -19.75
N ASP A 100 16.95 3.56 -21.01
CA ASP A 100 17.98 3.89 -22.01
C ASP A 100 18.96 5.02 -21.63
N ARG A 101 18.69 5.72 -20.52
CA ARG A 101 19.51 6.83 -20.00
C ARG A 101 20.24 6.44 -18.72
N ALA A 102 20.08 5.21 -18.25
CA ALA A 102 20.90 4.64 -17.21
C ALA A 102 22.25 4.23 -17.81
N VAL A 103 23.32 4.39 -17.04
CA VAL A 103 24.65 3.92 -17.41
C VAL A 103 24.91 2.69 -16.55
N VAL A 104 25.01 1.55 -17.20
CA VAL A 104 25.23 0.26 -16.54
C VAL A 104 26.49 -0.33 -17.13
N SER A 105 27.47 -0.68 -16.29
CA SER A 105 28.66 -1.38 -16.72
C SER A 105 28.30 -2.74 -17.33
N ASP A 106 28.98 -3.12 -18.42
CA ASP A 106 28.84 -4.44 -19.05
C ASP A 106 29.20 -5.61 -18.10
N THR A 107 29.93 -5.31 -17.03
CA THR A 107 30.33 -6.30 -16.01
C THR A 107 29.33 -6.40 -14.84
N ALA A 108 28.31 -5.54 -14.81
CA ALA A 108 27.27 -5.61 -13.81
C ALA A 108 26.37 -6.84 -14.05
N GLN A 109 26.00 -7.52 -12.98
CA GLN A 109 25.11 -8.68 -13.00
C GLN A 109 23.73 -8.24 -12.53
N LEU A 110 22.73 -8.40 -13.40
CA LEU A 110 21.34 -8.05 -13.12
C LEU A 110 20.51 -9.33 -12.95
N GLY A 111 19.79 -9.42 -11.84
CA GLY A 111 18.78 -10.45 -11.60
C GLY A 111 17.54 -10.28 -12.48
N VAL A 112 16.50 -11.04 -12.19
CA VAL A 112 15.25 -11.02 -12.95
C VAL A 112 14.39 -9.82 -12.58
N ALA A 113 13.83 -9.14 -13.59
CA ALA A 113 12.92 -8.00 -13.42
C ALA A 113 13.51 -6.82 -12.61
N VAL A 114 14.81 -6.54 -12.81
CA VAL A 114 15.47 -5.36 -12.23
C VAL A 114 14.99 -4.09 -12.93
N THR A 115 14.71 -3.04 -12.15
CA THR A 115 14.35 -1.70 -12.64
C THR A 115 15.51 -0.75 -12.42
N ILE A 116 15.93 -0.04 -13.46
CA ILE A 116 16.96 0.99 -13.35
C ILE A 116 16.45 2.25 -14.05
N ASP A 117 16.18 3.29 -13.27
CA ASP A 117 15.61 4.53 -13.77
C ASP A 117 16.64 5.43 -14.48
N ALA A 118 16.14 6.42 -15.21
CA ALA A 118 16.96 7.35 -15.98
C ALA A 118 18.06 8.02 -15.13
N GLY A 119 19.28 8.04 -15.67
CA GLY A 119 20.43 8.70 -15.05
C GLY A 119 21.05 7.96 -13.88
N ALA A 120 20.56 6.76 -13.52
CA ALA A 120 21.27 5.91 -12.57
C ALA A 120 22.62 5.43 -13.15
N HIS A 121 23.62 5.28 -12.28
CA HIS A 121 24.97 4.84 -12.61
C HIS A 121 25.29 3.56 -11.85
N VAL A 122 25.53 2.46 -12.56
CA VAL A 122 25.87 1.16 -11.99
C VAL A 122 27.28 0.78 -12.44
N GLU A 123 28.22 0.81 -11.49
CA GLU A 123 29.63 0.57 -11.72
C GLU A 123 29.97 -0.91 -11.99
N GLU A 124 31.24 -1.17 -12.26
CA GLU A 124 31.75 -2.51 -12.57
C GLU A 124 31.51 -3.52 -11.44
N ASN A 125 31.29 -4.78 -11.81
CA ASN A 125 31.14 -5.92 -10.90
C ASN A 125 30.03 -5.76 -9.84
N VAL A 126 29.09 -4.83 -10.03
CA VAL A 126 27.88 -4.73 -9.20
C VAL A 126 27.00 -5.95 -9.42
N SER A 127 26.37 -6.46 -8.36
CA SER A 127 25.36 -7.52 -8.43
C SER A 127 24.03 -7.00 -7.89
N LEU A 128 23.01 -6.93 -8.75
CA LEU A 128 21.65 -6.59 -8.37
C LEU A 128 20.81 -7.86 -8.39
N GLY A 129 20.18 -8.20 -7.26
CA GLY A 129 19.27 -9.33 -7.13
C GLY A 129 17.95 -9.18 -7.89
N ASP A 130 17.09 -10.19 -7.80
CA ASP A 130 15.79 -10.18 -8.45
C ASP A 130 14.89 -9.05 -7.93
N ARG A 131 14.21 -8.35 -8.84
CA ARG A 131 13.25 -7.25 -8.56
C ARG A 131 13.86 -6.06 -7.84
N VAL A 132 15.18 -5.90 -7.85
CA VAL A 132 15.85 -4.68 -7.35
C VAL A 132 15.43 -3.47 -8.18
N TRP A 133 15.21 -2.34 -7.51
CA TRP A 133 14.90 -1.07 -8.16
C TRP A 133 15.94 -0.01 -7.77
N ILE A 134 16.70 0.46 -8.77
CA ILE A 134 17.61 1.58 -8.67
C ILE A 134 16.92 2.84 -9.18
N GLY A 135 16.67 3.78 -8.27
CA GLY A 135 15.97 5.03 -8.57
C GLY A 135 16.78 6.01 -9.42
N ALA A 136 16.08 7.00 -10.00
CA ALA A 136 16.67 7.95 -10.93
C ALA A 136 17.86 8.70 -10.32
N GLY A 137 18.98 8.76 -11.05
CA GLY A 137 20.20 9.46 -10.61
C GLY A 137 20.98 8.77 -9.48
N ALA A 138 20.58 7.58 -9.03
CA ALA A 138 21.31 6.84 -8.00
C ALA A 138 22.67 6.34 -8.52
N PHE A 139 23.68 6.32 -7.64
CA PHE A 139 25.02 5.80 -7.94
C PHE A 139 25.29 4.53 -7.14
N VAL A 140 25.53 3.42 -7.83
CA VAL A 140 25.87 2.13 -7.24
C VAL A 140 27.34 1.86 -7.49
N GLY A 141 28.15 1.93 -6.43
CA GLY A 141 29.60 1.83 -6.50
C GLY A 141 30.11 0.44 -6.87
N GLN A 142 31.35 0.39 -7.36
CA GLN A 142 32.00 -0.83 -7.85
C GLN A 142 31.93 -1.98 -6.84
N GLY A 143 31.52 -3.17 -7.31
CA GLY A 143 31.46 -4.38 -6.49
C GLY A 143 30.32 -4.43 -5.46
N ALA A 144 29.41 -3.45 -5.45
CA ALA A 144 28.26 -3.46 -4.54
C ALA A 144 27.30 -4.63 -4.82
N GLN A 145 26.63 -5.11 -3.78
CA GLN A 145 25.64 -6.19 -3.85
C GLN A 145 24.35 -5.72 -3.19
N ILE A 146 23.24 -5.78 -3.94
CA ILE A 146 21.91 -5.30 -3.53
C ILE A 146 20.88 -6.40 -3.77
#